data_AF-A0AAV2HTL9-F1
#
_entry.id   AF-A0AAV2HTL9-F1
#
_cell.length_a   1.000
_cell.length_b   1.000
_cell.length_c   1.000
_cell.angle_alpha   90.00
_cell.angle_beta   90.00
_cell.angle_gamma   90.00
#
_symmetry.space_group_name_H-M   'P 1'
#
loop_
_entity.id
_entity.type
_entity.pdbx_description
1 polymer ?
#
loop_
_entity_poly.entity_id
_entity_poly.type
_entity_poly.pdbx_seq_one_letter_code
_entity_poly.pdbx_strand_id
1 'polypeptide(L)'
;QGNNDVYQFLSGVPINPQTRFLQLSQPDVMDAFQKVIHYMRYALAIYGWPIFVKMHPATWCCRLMPLIGCCCCKKAQKGEIVDDNCCMCNFSTAQPTSGLDSLDVVYCTYHVAIGETPFFVALDHEHKKVVVAIRGTLSLQDVLTDLQAEPETLPLASPQDDWQGHKGMIQAAVYIKKKLVDDGILQMAWESDEGYTKSSDWLKSERDASKYELVLVGHSLGAGTAAILAILLHADYPTLHC
;
A
#
# COMPACT_ATOMS: atom_id res chain seq x y z
N GLN A 1 -29.94 -23.62 32.80
CA GLN A 1 -29.18 -22.37 32.98
C GLN A 1 -27.97 -22.48 32.07
N GLY A 2 -27.91 -21.68 31.00
CA GLY A 2 -26.88 -21.80 29.96
C GLY A 2 -25.51 -21.40 30.50
N ASN A 3 -24.52 -22.26 30.30
CA ASN A 3 -23.14 -22.03 30.72
C ASN A 3 -22.58 -20.87 29.88
N ASN A 4 -22.37 -19.72 30.51
CA ASN A 4 -21.82 -18.56 29.82
C ASN A 4 -20.30 -18.76 29.80
N ASP A 5 -19.79 -19.43 28.76
CA ASP A 5 -18.35 -19.76 28.57
C ASP A 5 -17.48 -18.51 28.27
N VAL A 6 -17.89 -17.34 28.74
CA VAL A 6 -17.18 -16.07 28.57
C VAL A 6 -16.37 -15.79 29.82
N TYR A 7 -15.04 -15.85 29.68
CA TYR A 7 -14.10 -15.55 30.76
C TYR A 7 -14.00 -14.05 31.04
N GLN A 8 -13.96 -13.24 29.98
CA GLN A 8 -13.86 -11.77 30.06
C GLN A 8 -14.20 -11.16 28.69
N PHE A 9 -14.30 -9.83 28.61
CA PHE A 9 -14.43 -9.10 27.34
C PHE A 9 -13.14 -8.31 27.07
N LEU A 10 -12.68 -8.32 25.83
CA LEU A 10 -11.55 -7.49 25.37
C LEU A 10 -11.99 -6.71 24.14
N SER A 11 -11.99 -5.37 24.26
CA SER A 11 -12.50 -4.45 23.22
C SER A 11 -13.92 -4.78 22.74
N GLY A 12 -14.78 -5.22 23.66
CA GLY A 12 -16.17 -5.60 23.35
C GLY A 12 -16.34 -7.01 22.76
N VAL A 13 -15.26 -7.75 22.54
CA VAL A 13 -15.30 -9.14 22.06
C VAL A 13 -15.24 -10.11 23.24
N PRO A 14 -16.16 -11.10 23.36
CA PRO A 14 -16.13 -12.09 24.42
C PRO A 14 -14.94 -13.04 24.23
N ILE A 15 -14.15 -13.19 25.28
CA ILE A 15 -13.07 -14.19 25.38
C ILE A 15 -13.66 -15.46 25.94
N ASN A 16 -13.52 -16.55 25.19
CA ASN A 16 -14.02 -17.89 25.50
C ASN A 16 -12.92 -18.94 25.25
N PRO A 17 -13.13 -20.23 25.57
CA PRO A 17 -12.12 -21.27 25.37
C PRO A 17 -11.61 -21.43 23.93
N GLN A 18 -12.38 -20.96 22.94
CA GLN A 18 -12.05 -21.03 21.51
C GLN A 18 -11.26 -19.80 21.03
N THR A 19 -11.15 -18.76 21.86
CA THR A 19 -10.44 -17.53 21.51
C THR A 19 -8.95 -17.79 21.35
N ARG A 20 -8.40 -17.47 20.18
CA ARG A 20 -6.97 -17.58 19.90
C ARG A 20 -6.32 -16.21 20.05
N PHE A 21 -5.30 -16.14 20.90
CA PHE A 21 -4.48 -14.93 21.05
C PHE A 21 -3.26 -14.99 20.15
N LEU A 22 -2.81 -13.83 19.70
CA LEU A 22 -1.55 -13.68 18.99
C LEU A 22 -0.39 -14.00 19.95
N GLN A 23 0.32 -15.10 19.70
CA GLN A 23 1.40 -15.56 20.57
C GLN A 23 2.74 -14.98 20.11
N LEU A 24 3.00 -13.72 20.46
CA LEU A 24 4.24 -13.01 20.12
C LEU A 24 5.52 -13.64 20.69
N SER A 25 5.40 -14.60 21.61
CA SER A 25 6.53 -15.40 22.10
C SER A 25 7.00 -16.46 21.09
N GLN A 26 6.17 -16.82 20.10
CA GLN A 26 6.56 -17.77 19.05
C GLN A 26 7.34 -17.02 17.96
N PRO A 27 8.54 -17.49 17.55
CA PRO A 27 9.39 -16.78 16.60
C PRO A 27 8.73 -16.52 15.24
N ASP A 28 8.03 -17.51 14.69
CA ASP A 28 7.32 -17.43 13.41
C ASP A 28 6.19 -16.39 13.43
N VAL A 29 5.45 -16.33 14.54
CA VAL A 29 4.40 -15.33 14.75
C VAL A 29 5.00 -13.92 14.88
N MET A 30 6.12 -13.79 15.59
CA MET A 30 6.84 -12.52 15.71
C MET A 30 7.35 -12.03 14.34
N ASP A 31 7.93 -12.92 13.54
CA ASP A 31 8.41 -12.58 12.20
C ASP A 31 7.27 -12.11 11.29
N ALA A 32 6.11 -12.79 11.33
CA ALA A 32 4.93 -12.37 10.59
C ALA A 32 4.41 -11.00 11.07
N PHE A 33 4.42 -10.77 12.38
CA PHE A 33 4.01 -9.49 12.97
C PHE A 33 4.94 -8.34 12.56
N GLN A 34 6.26 -8.58 12.55
CA GLN A 34 7.24 -7.61 12.07
C GLN A 34 7.06 -7.28 10.58
N LYS A 35 6.75 -8.28 9.75
CA LYS A 35 6.39 -8.04 8.32
C LYS A 35 5.17 -7.15 8.19
N VAL A 36 4.12 -7.37 8.98
CA VAL A 36 2.93 -6.49 8.98
C VAL A 36 3.32 -5.07 9.36
N ILE A 37 4.09 -4.87 10.43
CA ILE A 37 4.57 -3.53 10.84
C ILE A 37 5.35 -2.86 9.71
N HIS A 38 6.25 -3.60 9.07
CA HIS A 38 7.07 -3.12 7.97
C HIS A 38 6.21 -2.62 6.81
N TYR A 39 5.26 -3.42 6.32
CA TYR A 39 4.40 -3.03 5.21
C TYR A 39 3.35 -1.97 5.56
N MET A 40 2.95 -1.87 6.84
CA MET A 40 2.12 -0.76 7.30
C MET A 40 2.81 0.60 7.18
N ARG A 41 4.15 0.66 7.23
CA ARG A 41 4.90 1.91 6.99
C ARG A 41 4.70 2.41 5.57
N TYR A 42 4.69 1.52 4.59
CA TYR A 42 4.36 1.85 3.20
C TYR A 42 2.89 2.28 3.05
N ALA A 43 1.96 1.52 3.67
CA ALA A 43 0.53 1.85 3.63
C ALA A 43 0.20 3.23 4.24
N LEU A 44 0.95 3.68 5.25
CA LEU A 44 0.77 5.01 5.83
C LEU A 44 1.42 6.13 5.00
N ALA A 45 2.50 5.84 4.30
CA ALA A 45 3.28 6.83 3.55
C ALA A 45 2.48 7.50 2.40
N ILE A 46 1.51 6.79 1.80
CA ILE A 46 0.68 7.31 0.70
C ILE A 46 -0.37 8.35 1.17
N TYR A 47 -0.63 8.49 2.48
CA TYR A 47 -1.63 9.43 2.97
C TYR A 47 -1.19 10.91 2.90
N GLY A 48 0.11 11.18 2.75
CA GLY A 48 0.64 12.54 2.58
C GLY A 48 0.57 13.41 3.85
N TRP A 49 0.58 14.73 3.68
CA TRP A 49 0.72 15.66 4.80
C TRP A 49 -0.39 15.59 5.87
N PRO A 50 -1.66 15.21 5.60
CA PRO A 50 -2.68 15.15 6.64
C PRO A 50 -2.37 14.10 7.71
N ILE A 51 -1.87 12.91 7.32
CA ILE A 51 -1.45 11.92 8.31
C ILE A 51 -0.21 12.39 9.07
N PHE A 52 0.71 13.07 8.38
CA PHE A 52 1.92 13.62 8.99
C PHE A 52 1.60 14.66 10.08
N VAL A 53 0.65 15.57 9.82
CA VAL A 53 0.17 16.54 10.81
C VAL A 53 -0.49 15.82 11.99
N LYS A 54 -1.30 14.78 11.74
CA LYS A 54 -1.94 13.98 12.79
C LYS A 54 -0.92 13.25 13.66
N MET A 55 0.20 12.79 13.10
CA MET A 55 1.31 12.16 13.83
C MET A 55 2.18 13.18 14.59
N HIS A 56 2.15 14.45 14.20
CA HIS A 56 2.95 15.53 14.80
C HIS A 56 2.14 16.77 15.21
N PRO A 57 1.05 16.64 15.98
CA PRO A 57 0.07 17.71 16.17
C PRO A 57 0.67 18.96 16.84
N ALA A 58 1.69 18.81 17.69
CA ALA A 58 2.34 19.92 18.38
C ALA A 58 3.51 20.55 17.61
N THR A 59 4.05 19.88 16.58
CA THR A 59 5.29 20.33 15.90
C THR A 59 5.19 20.32 14.38
N TRP A 60 3.98 20.18 13.83
CA TRP A 60 3.76 19.99 12.40
C TRP A 60 4.32 21.14 11.56
N CYS A 61 4.16 22.41 11.95
CA CYS A 61 4.74 23.54 11.21
C CYS A 61 6.26 23.40 11.07
N CYS A 62 6.93 23.14 12.20
CA CYS A 62 8.39 23.04 12.24
C CYS A 62 8.92 21.84 11.45
N ARG A 63 8.14 20.76 11.36
CA ARG A 63 8.52 19.52 10.68
C ARG A 63 8.11 19.49 9.20
N LEU A 64 7.00 20.10 8.82
CA LEU A 64 6.44 20.08 7.47
C LEU A 64 7.02 21.19 6.58
N MET A 65 7.16 22.41 7.10
CA MET A 65 7.64 23.56 6.31
C MET A 65 9.01 23.32 5.66
N PRO A 66 9.98 22.63 6.29
CA PRO A 66 11.26 22.32 5.64
C PRO A 66 11.16 21.23 4.55
N LEU A 67 10.10 20.41 4.56
CA LEU A 67 9.89 19.33 3.59
C LEU A 67 9.24 19.85 2.30
N ILE A 68 8.45 20.92 2.40
CA ILE A 68 7.74 21.50 1.27
C ILE A 68 8.73 22.10 0.26
N GLY A 69 8.59 21.71 -1.01
CA GLY A 69 9.35 22.31 -2.10
C GLY A 69 8.80 23.70 -2.44
N CYS A 70 9.68 24.69 -2.62
CA CYS A 70 9.31 25.95 -3.26
C CYS A 70 8.96 25.67 -4.73
N CYS A 71 7.86 26.23 -5.25
CA CYS A 71 7.41 26.08 -6.64
C CYS A 71 8.52 26.35 -7.69
N CYS A 72 9.56 27.10 -7.32
CA CYS A 72 10.67 27.48 -8.19
C CYS A 72 11.86 26.51 -8.17
N CYS A 73 11.92 25.55 -7.24
CA CYS A 73 13.05 24.65 -7.04
C CYS A 73 12.61 23.20 -7.22
N LYS A 74 12.46 22.76 -8.48
CA LYS A 74 12.24 21.32 -8.76
C LYS A 74 13.47 20.54 -8.28
N LYS A 75 13.34 19.82 -7.17
CA LYS A 75 14.31 18.78 -6.82
C LYS A 75 14.24 17.71 -7.89
N ALA A 76 15.39 17.23 -8.38
CA ALA A 76 15.43 16.05 -9.23
C ALA A 76 14.83 14.89 -8.43
N GLN A 77 13.72 14.33 -8.92
CA GLN A 77 13.07 13.17 -8.32
C GLN A 77 13.39 11.95 -9.15
N LYS A 78 13.60 10.82 -8.48
CA LYS A 78 14.03 9.56 -9.11
C LYS A 78 12.86 8.80 -9.74
N GLY A 79 11.62 9.12 -9.35
CA GLY A 79 10.39 8.51 -9.87
C GLY A 79 9.36 9.52 -10.40
N GLU A 80 8.33 9.01 -11.06
CA GLU A 80 7.25 9.78 -11.65
C GLU A 80 6.17 10.12 -10.60
N ILE A 81 5.96 11.41 -10.34
CA ILE A 81 4.93 11.89 -9.41
C ILE A 81 3.85 12.63 -10.19
N VAL A 82 2.61 12.14 -10.10
CA VAL A 82 1.44 12.62 -10.82
C VAL A 82 0.44 13.25 -9.84
N ASP A 83 -0.07 14.42 -10.20
CA ASP A 83 -1.15 15.13 -9.49
C ASP A 83 -0.90 15.39 -7.99
N ASP A 84 0.37 15.57 -7.60
CA ASP A 84 0.67 16.21 -6.32
C ASP A 84 0.40 17.73 -6.40
N ASN A 85 0.14 18.36 -5.26
CA ASN A 85 -0.12 19.79 -5.20
C ASN A 85 1.12 20.63 -5.60
N CYS A 86 0.93 21.95 -5.78
CA CYS A 86 1.97 22.87 -6.23
C CYS A 86 3.26 22.88 -5.39
N CYS A 87 3.20 22.36 -4.17
CA CYS A 87 4.27 22.33 -3.18
C CYS A 87 4.89 20.92 -3.01
N MET A 88 4.41 19.92 -3.76
CA MET A 88 4.74 18.50 -3.60
C MET A 88 4.55 18.01 -2.16
N CYS A 89 3.59 18.59 -1.42
CA CYS A 89 3.53 18.39 0.02
C CYS A 89 2.96 17.03 0.43
N ASN A 90 2.29 16.31 -0.47
CA ASN A 90 1.92 14.93 -0.18
C ASN A 90 3.17 14.04 -0.28
N PHE A 91 3.87 14.06 -1.42
CA PHE A 91 5.02 13.20 -1.64
C PHE A 91 6.18 13.49 -0.69
N SER A 92 6.43 14.77 -0.39
CA SER A 92 7.54 15.16 0.50
C SER A 92 7.41 14.61 1.92
N THR A 93 6.20 14.22 2.33
CA THR A 93 5.93 13.61 3.63
C THR A 93 5.94 12.09 3.61
N ALA A 94 6.01 11.43 2.44
CA ALA A 94 5.97 9.98 2.33
C ALA A 94 7.13 9.31 3.09
N GLN A 95 8.38 9.71 2.81
CA GLN A 95 9.58 9.21 3.50
C GLN A 95 9.49 9.40 5.02
N PRO A 96 9.34 10.63 5.56
CA PRO A 96 9.33 10.82 7.02
C PRO A 96 8.11 10.20 7.71
N THR A 97 6.98 10.02 7.02
CA THR A 97 5.81 9.30 7.56
C THR A 97 6.05 7.81 7.65
N SER A 98 6.69 7.21 6.63
CA SER A 98 7.04 5.78 6.64
C SER A 98 8.03 5.43 7.75
N GLY A 99 8.90 6.39 8.10
CA GLY A 99 10.04 6.18 8.97
C GLY A 99 11.06 5.18 8.44
N LEU A 100 10.95 4.72 7.17
CA LEU A 100 11.95 3.86 6.51
C LEU A 100 13.27 4.63 6.34
N ASP A 101 14.38 3.92 6.19
CA ASP A 101 15.69 4.54 5.92
C ASP A 101 15.72 5.17 4.53
N SER A 102 15.09 4.51 3.57
CA SER A 102 14.89 4.98 2.20
C SER A 102 13.58 4.44 1.63
N LEU A 103 12.89 5.26 0.85
CA LEU A 103 11.67 4.92 0.13
C LEU A 103 11.94 5.19 -1.36
N ASP A 104 12.36 4.15 -2.09
CA ASP A 104 12.65 4.27 -3.53
C ASP A 104 11.35 4.14 -4.33
N VAL A 105 10.68 5.27 -4.53
CA VAL A 105 9.41 5.35 -5.26
C VAL A 105 9.68 5.48 -6.76
N VAL A 106 9.11 4.56 -7.53
CA VAL A 106 9.16 4.54 -9.00
C VAL A 106 8.02 5.36 -9.58
N TYR A 107 6.82 5.23 -9.02
CA TYR A 107 5.62 5.94 -9.44
C TYR A 107 4.77 6.32 -8.24
N CYS A 108 4.19 7.51 -8.23
CA CYS A 108 3.20 7.93 -7.23
C CYS A 108 2.15 8.80 -7.90
N THR A 109 0.88 8.56 -7.59
CA THR A 109 -0.21 9.45 -7.98
C THR A 109 -1.05 9.86 -6.78
N TYR A 110 -1.36 11.15 -6.69
CA TYR A 110 -2.34 11.70 -5.74
C TYR A 110 -3.66 12.06 -6.40
N HIS A 111 -3.86 11.65 -7.66
CA HIS A 111 -5.14 11.78 -8.36
C HIS A 111 -6.24 11.05 -7.60
N VAL A 112 -7.37 11.72 -7.42
CA VAL A 112 -8.53 11.16 -6.72
C VAL A 112 -9.83 11.50 -7.45
N ALA A 113 -10.61 10.46 -7.72
CA ALA A 113 -11.97 10.55 -8.21
C ALA A 113 -12.81 9.41 -7.61
N ILE A 114 -14.11 9.37 -7.91
CA ILE A 114 -14.97 8.27 -7.43
C ILE A 114 -14.50 6.98 -8.09
N GLY A 115 -14.13 5.97 -7.30
CA GLY A 115 -13.56 4.72 -7.81
C GLY A 115 -12.12 4.82 -8.32
N GLU A 116 -11.43 5.94 -8.09
CA GLU A 116 -10.03 6.14 -8.46
C GLU A 116 -9.26 6.66 -7.24
N THR A 117 -8.49 5.79 -6.59
CA THR A 117 -7.79 6.14 -5.35
C THR A 117 -6.28 6.30 -5.59
N PRO A 118 -5.62 7.26 -4.90
CA PRO A 118 -4.17 7.41 -4.92
C PRO A 118 -3.41 6.13 -4.56
N PHE A 119 -2.27 5.93 -5.20
CA PHE A 119 -1.35 4.84 -4.88
C PHE A 119 0.09 5.19 -5.29
N PHE A 120 1.05 4.46 -4.74
CA PHE A 120 2.43 4.49 -5.23
C PHE A 120 2.97 3.09 -5.45
N VAL A 121 4.02 3.00 -6.26
CA VAL A 121 4.85 1.81 -6.49
C VAL A 121 6.28 2.13 -6.03
N ALA A 122 6.80 1.34 -5.11
CA ALA A 122 8.14 1.49 -4.54
C ALA A 122 8.92 0.18 -4.54
N LEU A 123 10.25 0.27 -4.46
CA LEU A 123 11.15 -0.86 -4.32
C LEU A 123 11.57 -1.03 -2.87
N ASP A 124 11.24 -2.20 -2.31
CA ASP A 124 11.78 -2.67 -1.03
C ASP A 124 13.00 -3.54 -1.30
N HIS A 125 14.18 -2.93 -1.27
CA HIS A 125 15.44 -3.63 -1.52
C HIS A 125 15.83 -4.61 -0.41
N GLU A 126 15.34 -4.41 0.82
CA GLU A 126 15.61 -5.29 1.96
C GLU A 126 14.92 -6.65 1.77
N HIS A 127 13.67 -6.63 1.31
CA HIS A 127 12.86 -7.84 1.12
C HIS A 127 12.73 -8.27 -0.35
N LYS A 128 13.40 -7.56 -1.26
CA LYS A 128 13.30 -7.73 -2.72
C LYS A 128 11.85 -7.73 -3.22
N LYS A 129 11.09 -6.69 -2.87
CA LYS A 129 9.68 -6.55 -3.26
C LYS A 129 9.39 -5.29 -4.06
N VAL A 130 8.51 -5.42 -5.06
CA VAL A 130 7.78 -4.28 -5.61
C VAL A 130 6.55 -4.08 -4.75
N VAL A 131 6.50 -2.97 -4.03
CA VAL A 131 5.41 -2.62 -3.11
C VAL A 131 4.44 -1.68 -3.81
N VAL A 132 3.18 -2.08 -3.94
CA VAL A 132 2.08 -1.19 -4.35
C VAL A 132 1.30 -0.77 -3.11
N ALA A 133 1.43 0.49 -2.71
CA ALA A 133 0.73 1.04 -1.55
C ALA A 133 -0.49 1.86 -1.98
N ILE A 134 -1.68 1.41 -1.58
CA ILE A 134 -2.96 2.00 -1.96
C ILE A 134 -3.50 2.84 -0.81
N ARG A 135 -3.83 4.12 -1.08
CA ARG A 135 -4.39 5.01 -0.06
C ARG A 135 -5.76 4.54 0.37
N GLY A 136 -6.04 4.69 1.66
CA GLY A 136 -7.42 4.61 2.15
C GLY A 136 -8.11 5.97 2.13
N THR A 137 -9.21 6.03 2.88
CA THR A 137 -10.11 7.18 2.93
C THR A 137 -9.43 8.42 3.53
N LEU A 138 -9.34 9.50 2.74
CA LEU A 138 -8.82 10.80 3.20
C LEU A 138 -9.59 12.00 2.61
N SER A 139 -10.27 11.80 1.49
CA SER A 139 -11.05 12.83 0.78
C SER A 139 -12.55 12.49 0.78
N LEU A 140 -13.39 13.47 0.43
CA LEU A 140 -14.83 13.26 0.26
C LEU A 140 -15.12 12.23 -0.85
N GLN A 141 -14.30 12.22 -1.91
CA GLN A 141 -14.41 11.26 -3.01
C GLN A 141 -14.15 9.82 -2.53
N ASP A 142 -13.20 9.63 -1.62
CA ASP A 142 -12.99 8.31 -1.01
C ASP A 142 -14.20 7.90 -0.15
N VAL A 143 -14.79 8.85 0.58
CA VAL A 143 -16.02 8.59 1.37
C VAL A 143 -17.18 8.20 0.45
N LEU A 144 -17.34 8.85 -0.71
CA LEU A 144 -18.38 8.46 -1.68
C LEU A 144 -18.11 7.08 -2.27
N THR A 145 -16.84 6.74 -2.50
CA THR A 145 -16.42 5.39 -2.94
C THR A 145 -16.76 4.35 -1.86
N ASP A 146 -16.52 4.65 -0.58
CA ASP A 146 -16.91 3.81 0.56
C ASP A 146 -18.44 3.66 0.70
N LEU A 147 -19.22 4.68 0.34
CA LEU A 147 -20.68 4.62 0.38
C LEU A 147 -21.28 3.81 -0.77
N GLN A 148 -20.51 3.56 -1.84
CA GLN A 148 -20.93 2.74 -2.97
C GLN A 148 -20.79 1.24 -2.66
N ALA A 149 -21.52 0.81 -1.63
CA ALA A 149 -21.41 -0.52 -1.01
C ALA A 149 -22.33 -1.57 -1.63
N GLU A 150 -22.85 -1.33 -2.83
CA GLU A 150 -23.57 -2.35 -3.58
C GLU A 150 -22.61 -3.51 -3.90
N PRO A 151 -23.08 -4.77 -3.80
CA PRO A 151 -22.28 -5.90 -4.25
C PRO A 151 -22.15 -5.87 -5.78
N GLU A 152 -20.94 -6.07 -6.28
CA GLU A 152 -20.65 -6.23 -7.71
C GLU A 152 -19.76 -7.47 -7.92
N THR A 153 -19.98 -8.18 -9.01
CA THR A 153 -19.21 -9.37 -9.37
C THR A 153 -17.79 -8.98 -9.75
N LEU A 154 -16.79 -9.72 -9.26
CA LEU A 154 -15.39 -9.51 -9.58
C LEU A 154 -15.12 -9.74 -11.08
N PRO A 155 -14.48 -8.78 -11.79
CA PRO A 155 -14.23 -8.87 -13.24
C PRO A 155 -13.02 -9.76 -13.55
N LEU A 156 -13.18 -11.06 -13.31
CA LEU A 156 -12.15 -12.08 -13.57
C LEU A 156 -12.16 -12.53 -15.03
N ALA A 157 -11.02 -12.97 -15.54
CA ALA A 157 -10.90 -13.52 -16.89
C ALA A 157 -11.78 -14.77 -17.10
N SER A 158 -11.90 -15.60 -16.07
CA SER A 158 -12.93 -16.65 -15.98
C SER A 158 -14.01 -16.17 -15.01
N PRO A 159 -15.20 -15.78 -15.51
CA PRO A 159 -16.26 -15.25 -14.65
C PRO A 159 -16.66 -16.25 -13.54
N GLN A 160 -16.83 -15.74 -12.33
CA GLN A 160 -17.40 -16.45 -11.17
C GLN A 160 -18.52 -15.58 -10.60
N ASP A 161 -19.77 -15.90 -10.91
CA ASP A 161 -20.92 -15.03 -10.62
C ASP A 161 -21.18 -14.85 -9.11
N ASP A 162 -20.75 -15.82 -8.30
CA ASP A 162 -20.86 -15.84 -6.84
C ASP A 162 -19.72 -15.09 -6.12
N TRP A 163 -18.69 -14.66 -6.85
CA TRP A 163 -17.58 -13.89 -6.30
C TRP A 163 -17.91 -12.40 -6.38
N GLN A 164 -18.43 -11.87 -5.27
CA GLN A 164 -18.85 -10.47 -5.17
C GLN A 164 -17.96 -9.69 -4.21
N GLY A 165 -17.77 -8.41 -4.51
CA GLY A 165 -17.06 -7.46 -3.67
C GLY A 165 -17.79 -6.13 -3.60
N HIS A 166 -17.26 -5.22 -2.79
CA HIS A 166 -17.76 -3.87 -2.66
C HIS A 166 -17.50 -3.09 -3.95
N LYS A 167 -18.55 -2.60 -4.61
CA LYS A 167 -18.47 -1.92 -5.92
C LYS A 167 -17.41 -0.83 -6.00
N GLY A 168 -17.39 0.12 -5.04
CA GLY A 168 -16.36 1.16 -5.01
C GLY A 168 -14.92 0.63 -4.96
N MET A 169 -14.67 -0.43 -4.18
CA MET A 169 -13.35 -1.06 -4.07
C MET A 169 -12.99 -1.88 -5.33
N ILE A 170 -13.97 -2.51 -5.97
CA ILE A 170 -13.79 -3.17 -7.28
C ILE A 170 -13.37 -2.16 -8.33
N GLN A 171 -14.07 -1.02 -8.41
CA GLN A 171 -13.74 0.05 -9.35
C GLN A 171 -12.31 0.58 -9.13
N ALA A 172 -11.94 0.84 -7.87
CA ALA A 172 -10.59 1.24 -7.51
C ALA A 172 -9.53 0.21 -7.89
N ALA A 173 -9.79 -1.08 -7.64
CA ALA A 173 -8.87 -2.16 -7.99
C ALA A 173 -8.71 -2.29 -9.51
N VAL A 174 -9.79 -2.19 -10.28
CA VAL A 174 -9.75 -2.23 -11.75
C VAL A 174 -8.97 -1.04 -12.31
N TYR A 175 -9.22 0.17 -11.79
CA TYR A 175 -8.47 1.37 -12.17
C TYR A 175 -6.97 1.19 -11.90
N ILE A 176 -6.59 0.75 -10.70
CA ILE A 176 -5.18 0.56 -10.34
C ILE A 176 -4.56 -0.56 -11.20
N LYS A 177 -5.26 -1.68 -11.44
CA LYS A 177 -4.77 -2.74 -12.33
C LYS A 177 -4.43 -2.20 -13.72
N LYS A 178 -5.31 -1.38 -14.30
CA LYS A 178 -5.07 -0.72 -15.60
C LYS A 178 -3.80 0.12 -15.56
N LYS A 179 -3.62 0.96 -14.55
CA LYS A 179 -2.40 1.78 -14.40
C LYS A 179 -1.15 0.89 -14.24
N LEU A 180 -1.23 -0.15 -13.41
CA LEU A 180 -0.10 -1.02 -13.11
C LEU A 180 0.37 -1.83 -14.31
N VAL A 181 -0.57 -2.35 -15.10
CA VAL A 181 -0.31 -3.29 -16.21
C VAL A 181 -0.31 -2.56 -17.55
N ASP A 182 -1.41 -1.91 -17.92
CA ASP A 182 -1.60 -1.34 -19.25
C ASP A 182 -0.70 -0.11 -19.48
N ASP A 183 -0.50 0.72 -18.44
CA ASP A 183 0.42 1.86 -18.51
C ASP A 183 1.88 1.46 -18.19
N GLY A 184 2.15 0.17 -17.92
CA GLY A 184 3.50 -0.36 -17.77
C GLY A 184 4.24 0.00 -16.47
N ILE A 185 3.54 0.47 -15.43
CA ILE A 185 4.19 0.90 -14.17
C ILE A 185 4.94 -0.25 -13.48
N LEU A 186 4.37 -1.46 -13.47
CA LEU A 186 5.06 -2.62 -12.88
C LEU A 186 6.32 -2.99 -13.65
N GLN A 187 6.27 -2.92 -14.99
CA GLN A 187 7.44 -3.13 -15.84
C GLN A 187 8.54 -2.11 -15.52
N MET A 188 8.18 -0.83 -15.42
CA MET A 188 9.11 0.24 -15.03
C MET A 188 9.78 -0.04 -13.67
N ALA A 189 9.04 -0.58 -12.70
CA ALA A 189 9.59 -0.89 -11.38
C ALA A 189 10.62 -2.02 -11.43
N TRP A 190 10.34 -3.10 -12.17
CA TRP A 190 11.30 -4.20 -12.34
C TRP A 190 12.53 -3.82 -13.16
N GLU A 191 12.37 -2.98 -14.19
CA GLU A 191 13.52 -2.46 -14.96
C GLU A 191 14.41 -1.54 -14.10
N SER A 192 13.81 -0.78 -13.19
CA SER A 192 14.53 0.07 -12.24
C SER A 192 15.39 -0.74 -11.26
N ASP A 193 14.90 -1.90 -10.81
CA ASP A 193 15.67 -2.86 -10.01
C ASP A 193 16.86 -3.44 -10.79
N GLU A 194 16.66 -3.85 -12.05
CA GLU A 194 17.76 -4.35 -12.88
C GLU A 194 18.88 -3.32 -13.04
N GLY A 195 18.54 -2.04 -13.18
CA GLY A 195 19.50 -0.93 -13.23
C GLY A 195 20.26 -0.75 -11.91
N TYR A 196 19.57 -0.88 -10.77
CA TYR A 196 20.18 -0.82 -9.44
C TYR A 196 21.20 -1.95 -9.21
N THR A 197 20.83 -3.18 -9.57
CA THR A 197 21.65 -4.39 -9.40
C THR A 197 22.92 -4.35 -10.27
N LYS A 198 22.84 -3.82 -11.49
CA LYS A 198 24.00 -3.66 -12.40
C LYS A 198 25.02 -2.61 -11.91
N SER A 199 24.57 -1.61 -11.14
CA SER A 199 25.43 -0.49 -10.71
C SER A 199 26.25 -0.76 -9.44
N SER A 200 25.84 -1.74 -8.62
CA SER A 200 26.35 -1.97 -7.27
C SER A 200 27.23 -3.22 -7.12
N ASP A 201 27.13 -4.21 -8.01
CA ASP A 201 27.88 -5.47 -7.94
C ASP A 201 28.47 -5.84 -9.30
N TRP A 202 29.74 -5.50 -9.55
CA TRP A 202 30.47 -5.91 -10.78
C TRP A 202 30.90 -7.39 -10.77
N LEU A 203 30.60 -8.15 -9.70
CA LEU A 203 31.12 -9.50 -9.45
C LEU A 203 30.03 -10.54 -9.10
N LYS A 204 28.80 -10.42 -9.63
CA LYS A 204 27.81 -11.50 -9.53
C LYS A 204 27.38 -11.99 -10.90
N SER A 205 28.06 -13.05 -11.34
CA SER A 205 27.68 -13.91 -12.44
C SER A 205 26.36 -14.63 -12.15
N GLU A 206 25.34 -14.41 -12.99
CA GLU A 206 24.31 -15.36 -13.48
C GLU A 206 23.61 -16.34 -12.51
N ARG A 207 23.76 -16.21 -11.18
CA ARG A 207 23.06 -17.03 -10.19
C ARG A 207 22.27 -16.11 -9.28
N ASP A 208 20.94 -16.21 -9.40
CA ASP A 208 19.90 -15.47 -8.68
C ASP A 208 19.57 -14.03 -9.16
N ALA A 209 19.23 -13.88 -10.44
CA ALA A 209 18.34 -12.79 -10.88
C ALA A 209 16.91 -13.05 -10.36
N SER A 210 16.74 -13.12 -9.04
CA SER A 210 15.41 -13.21 -8.42
C SER A 210 14.72 -11.87 -8.62
N LYS A 211 13.87 -11.76 -9.65
CA LYS A 211 13.02 -10.60 -9.89
C LYS A 211 12.24 -10.27 -8.61
N TYR A 212 12.14 -8.99 -8.27
CA TYR A 212 11.42 -8.56 -7.07
C TYR A 212 9.98 -9.06 -7.11
N GLU A 213 9.51 -9.65 -6.02
CA GLU A 213 8.15 -10.18 -5.94
C GLU A 213 7.15 -9.05 -5.63
N LEU A 214 5.92 -9.19 -6.10
CA LEU A 214 4.87 -8.19 -5.90
C LEU A 214 4.24 -8.30 -4.50
N VAL A 215 4.11 -7.18 -3.81
CA VAL A 215 3.31 -7.08 -2.59
C VAL A 215 2.36 -5.89 -2.68
N LEU A 216 1.10 -6.12 -2.34
CA LEU A 216 0.05 -5.11 -2.31
C LEU A 216 -0.26 -4.75 -0.86
N VAL A 217 -0.32 -3.47 -0.54
CA VAL A 217 -0.54 -3.02 0.84
C VAL A 217 -1.53 -1.85 0.86
N GLY A 218 -2.28 -1.73 1.95
CA GLY A 218 -3.22 -0.65 2.13
C GLY A 218 -3.84 -0.64 3.52
N HIS A 219 -4.52 0.45 3.85
CA HIS A 219 -5.26 0.61 5.10
C HIS A 219 -6.68 1.10 4.82
N SER A 220 -7.67 0.65 5.60
CA SER A 220 -9.10 0.98 5.41
C SER A 220 -9.57 0.63 3.98
N LEU A 221 -10.18 1.57 3.24
CA LEU A 221 -10.51 1.45 1.81
C LEU A 221 -9.36 0.86 0.97
N GLY A 222 -8.12 1.28 1.24
CA GLY A 222 -6.94 0.79 0.53
C GLY A 222 -6.64 -0.68 0.80
N ALA A 223 -6.96 -1.20 2.00
CA ALA A 223 -6.77 -2.62 2.33
C ALA A 223 -7.78 -3.50 1.57
N GLY A 224 -9.06 -3.10 1.52
CA GLY A 224 -10.07 -3.80 0.74
C GLY A 224 -9.78 -3.76 -0.76
N THR A 225 -9.34 -2.60 -1.26
CA THR A 225 -8.89 -2.44 -2.65
C THR A 225 -7.68 -3.32 -2.97
N ALA A 226 -6.68 -3.38 -2.09
CA ALA A 226 -5.49 -4.22 -2.26
C ALA A 226 -5.85 -5.71 -2.30
N ALA A 227 -6.76 -6.16 -1.42
CA ALA A 227 -7.22 -7.55 -1.39
C ALA A 227 -7.97 -7.95 -2.67
N ILE A 228 -8.81 -7.07 -3.21
CA ILE A 228 -9.49 -7.30 -4.50
C ILE A 228 -8.47 -7.31 -5.63
N LEU A 229 -7.57 -6.32 -5.68
CA LEU A 229 -6.52 -6.23 -6.69
C LEU A 229 -5.62 -7.46 -6.70
N ALA A 230 -5.30 -8.01 -5.52
CA ALA A 230 -4.58 -9.27 -5.36
C ALA A 230 -5.27 -10.41 -6.11
N ILE A 231 -6.59 -10.57 -5.93
CA ILE A 231 -7.37 -11.58 -6.64
C ILE A 231 -7.30 -11.35 -8.16
N LEU A 232 -7.45 -10.10 -8.61
CA LEU A 232 -7.44 -9.75 -10.04
C LEU A 232 -6.07 -9.96 -10.73
N LEU A 233 -4.98 -9.92 -9.96
CA LEU A 233 -3.60 -10.07 -10.44
C LEU A 233 -3.04 -11.48 -10.23
N HIS A 234 -3.68 -12.32 -9.42
CA HIS A 234 -3.13 -13.61 -9.00
C HIS A 234 -2.84 -14.57 -10.15
N ALA A 235 -3.64 -14.54 -11.22
CA ALA A 235 -3.43 -15.38 -12.40
C ALA A 235 -2.09 -15.08 -13.11
N ASP A 236 -1.68 -13.80 -13.13
CA ASP A 236 -0.46 -13.35 -13.78
C ASP A 236 0.74 -13.35 -12.81
N TYR A 237 0.48 -13.17 -11.51
CA TYR A 237 1.48 -13.05 -10.44
C TYR A 237 1.18 -14.02 -9.28
N PRO A 238 1.38 -15.34 -9.44
CA PRO A 238 0.96 -16.34 -8.47
C PRO A 238 1.69 -16.25 -7.11
N THR A 239 2.86 -15.61 -7.07
CA THR A 239 3.62 -15.38 -5.83
C THR A 239 3.34 -14.03 -5.18
N LEU A 240 2.34 -13.26 -5.67
CA LEU A 240 2.01 -11.98 -5.06
C LEU A 240 1.50 -12.17 -3.62
N HIS A 241 1.85 -11.22 -2.75
CA HIS A 241 1.38 -11.18 -1.37
C HIS A 241 0.49 -9.95 -1.15
N CYS A 242 -0.49 -10.05 -0.26
CA CYS A 242 -1.35 -8.96 0.19
C CYS A 242 -1.59 -9.08 1.70
#